data_AF-A0A541B1Q7-F1
#
_entry.id   AF-A0A541B1Q7-F1
#
_cell.length_a   1.000
_cell.length_b   1.000
_cell.length_c   1.000
_cell.angle_alpha   90.00
_cell.angle_beta   90.00
_cell.angle_gamma   90.00
#
_symmetry.space_group_name_H-M   'P 1'
#
loop_
_entity.id
_entity.type
_entity.pdbx_description
1 polymer ?
#
loop_
_entity_poly.entity_id
_entity_poly.type
_entity_poly.pdbx_seq_one_letter_code
_entity_poly.pdbx_strand_id
1 'polypeptide(L)'
;MHCPFCRHPDSRVVDSREADEGQAIRRRRSCPECGRRFTTVETAVLSVVKRSGVTEPFSREKVVRGVRRACQGRAVDDDSLYKLAQKVEETVRAGGSAEIPSNEVGLAILGPLRDLDEVAYLRFASVYRSFSSAEDFEREIKDLRVHREDVAAAEARGDSPE
;
A
#
# COMPACT_ATOMS: atom_id res chain seq x y z
N MET A 1 7.19 -25.20 -11.49
CA MET A 1 6.55 -24.97 -10.16
C MET A 1 6.29 -26.35 -9.56
N HIS A 2 6.87 -26.63 -8.40
CA HIS A 2 6.86 -27.97 -7.80
C HIS A 2 5.45 -28.42 -7.38
N CYS A 3 5.11 -29.68 -7.63
CA CYS A 3 3.88 -30.29 -7.17
C CYS A 3 3.90 -30.42 -5.63
N PRO A 4 2.89 -29.90 -4.90
CA PRO A 4 2.87 -29.96 -3.44
C PRO A 4 2.70 -31.38 -2.89
N PHE A 5 2.28 -32.34 -3.73
CA PHE A 5 2.00 -33.72 -3.30
C PHE A 5 3.15 -34.69 -3.54
N CYS A 6 3.84 -34.59 -4.69
CA CYS A 6 4.92 -35.51 -5.06
C CYS A 6 6.26 -34.80 -5.33
N ARG A 7 6.31 -33.47 -5.19
CA ARG A 7 7.50 -32.63 -5.42
C ARG A 7 8.08 -32.66 -6.83
N HIS A 8 7.38 -33.24 -7.80
CA HIS A 8 7.73 -33.13 -9.22
C HIS A 8 7.93 -31.66 -9.62
N PRO A 9 9.00 -31.28 -10.33
CA PRO A 9 9.32 -29.87 -10.62
C PRO A 9 8.32 -29.19 -11.55
N ASP A 10 7.60 -29.99 -12.34
CA ASP A 10 6.69 -29.51 -13.38
C ASP A 10 5.22 -29.62 -13.02
N SER A 11 4.45 -28.71 -13.60
CA SER A 11 3.00 -28.68 -13.51
C SER A 11 2.40 -27.97 -14.70
N ARG A 12 1.26 -28.47 -15.20
CA ARG A 12 0.53 -27.89 -16.33
C ARG A 12 -0.57 -26.96 -15.83
N VAL A 13 -0.65 -25.74 -16.37
CA VAL A 13 -1.76 -24.82 -16.09
C VAL A 13 -3.00 -25.31 -16.83
N VAL A 14 -4.11 -25.41 -16.11
CA VAL A 14 -5.42 -25.90 -16.59
C VAL A 14 -6.42 -24.76 -16.73
N ASP A 15 -6.43 -23.85 -15.76
CA ASP A 15 -7.34 -22.70 -15.70
C ASP A 15 -6.63 -21.51 -15.05
N SER A 16 -6.91 -20.31 -15.53
CA SER A 16 -6.32 -19.06 -15.02
C SER A 16 -7.43 -18.05 -14.78
N ARG A 17 -7.47 -17.46 -13.59
CA ARG A 17 -8.42 -16.41 -13.21
C ARG A 17 -7.71 -15.28 -12.48
N GLU A 18 -8.21 -14.07 -12.64
CA GLU A 18 -7.84 -12.94 -11.80
C GLU A 18 -8.41 -13.12 -10.39
N ALA A 19 -7.70 -12.63 -9.39
CA ALA A 19 -8.05 -12.63 -7.98
C ALA A 19 -7.51 -11.35 -7.33
N ASP A 20 -8.01 -10.99 -6.15
CA ASP A 20 -7.54 -9.82 -5.40
C ASP A 20 -7.64 -8.54 -6.26
N GLU A 21 -8.82 -8.32 -6.87
CA GLU A 21 -9.08 -7.18 -7.77
C GLU A 21 -8.07 -7.05 -8.94
N GLY A 22 -7.56 -8.17 -9.42
CA GLY A 22 -6.58 -8.22 -10.52
C GLY A 22 -5.12 -8.15 -10.05
N GLN A 23 -4.86 -8.01 -8.75
CA GLN A 23 -3.51 -7.98 -8.19
C GLN A 23 -2.85 -9.36 -8.14
N ALA A 24 -3.65 -10.43 -8.20
CA ALA A 24 -3.17 -11.80 -8.20
C ALA A 24 -3.79 -12.63 -9.33
N ILE A 25 -3.03 -13.58 -9.86
CA ILE A 25 -3.52 -14.59 -10.80
C ILE A 25 -3.62 -15.91 -10.06
N ARG A 26 -4.84 -16.42 -9.93
CA ARG A 26 -5.11 -17.75 -9.39
C ARG A 26 -5.07 -18.76 -10.54
N ARG A 27 -4.07 -19.63 -10.52
CA ARG A 27 -3.87 -20.67 -11.54
C ARG A 27 -4.20 -22.05 -10.98
N ARG A 28 -5.13 -22.76 -11.62
CA ARG A 28 -5.35 -24.19 -11.37
C ARG A 28 -4.34 -24.98 -12.18
N ARG A 29 -3.55 -25.81 -11.51
CA ARG A 29 -2.48 -26.62 -12.10
C ARG A 29 -2.74 -28.11 -11.90
N SER A 30 -2.22 -28.93 -12.80
CA SER A 30 -2.21 -30.40 -12.69
C SER A 30 -0.78 -30.93 -12.77
N CYS A 31 -0.43 -31.85 -11.88
CA CYS A 31 0.85 -32.56 -11.93
C CYS A 31 0.82 -33.66 -13.01
N PRO A 32 1.80 -33.71 -13.93
CA PRO A 32 1.88 -34.78 -14.93
C PRO A 32 2.27 -36.14 -14.32
N GLU A 33 3.01 -36.16 -13.20
CA GLU A 33 3.49 -37.40 -12.56
C GLU A 33 2.42 -38.08 -11.70
N CYS A 34 1.74 -37.33 -10.82
CA CYS A 34 0.76 -37.91 -9.88
C CYS A 34 -0.71 -37.62 -10.23
N GLY A 35 -0.98 -36.88 -11.32
CA GLY A 35 -2.33 -36.54 -11.81
C GLY A 35 -3.13 -35.57 -10.92
N ARG A 36 -2.64 -35.23 -9.72
CA ARG A 36 -3.35 -34.36 -8.78
C ARG A 36 -3.42 -32.91 -9.26
N ARG A 37 -4.55 -32.26 -8.97
CA ARG A 37 -4.78 -30.84 -9.23
C ARG A 37 -4.56 -30.01 -7.97
N PHE A 38 -3.99 -28.82 -8.13
CA PHE A 38 -3.77 -27.86 -7.06
C PHE A 38 -3.91 -26.43 -7.60
N THR A 39 -4.02 -25.45 -6.72
CA THR A 39 -4.18 -24.04 -7.09
C THR A 39 -2.99 -23.25 -6.57
N THR A 40 -2.39 -22.44 -7.43
CA THR A 40 -1.35 -21.48 -7.06
C THR A 40 -1.90 -20.07 -7.18
N VAL A 41 -1.44 -19.18 -6.30
CA VAL A 41 -1.71 -17.74 -6.38
C VAL A 41 -0.39 -17.08 -6.75
N GLU A 42 -0.35 -16.40 -7.89
CA GLU A 42 0.81 -15.68 -8.38
C GLU A 42 0.52 -14.19 -8.28
N THR A 43 1.34 -13.45 -7.55
CA THR A 43 1.18 -12.00 -7.34
C THR A 43 2.40 -11.28 -7.91
N ALA A 44 2.17 -10.18 -8.64
CA ALA A 44 3.27 -9.32 -9.06
C ALA A 44 3.95 -8.73 -7.81
N VAL A 45 5.24 -9.02 -7.64
CA VAL A 45 6.02 -8.53 -6.51
C VAL A 45 6.34 -7.06 -6.76
N LEU A 46 5.67 -6.18 -6.01
CA LEU A 46 6.04 -4.78 -5.93
C LEU A 46 7.34 -4.67 -5.11
N SER A 47 8.36 -4.06 -5.69
CA SER A 47 9.67 -3.91 -5.06
C SER A 47 9.95 -2.45 -4.74
N VAL A 48 10.58 -2.20 -3.60
CA VAL A 48 10.96 -0.86 -3.12
C VAL A 48 12.47 -0.70 -3.23
N VAL A 49 12.90 0.28 -4.00
CA VAL A 49 14.30 0.68 -4.14
C VAL A 49 14.64 1.67 -3.03
N LYS A 50 15.51 1.27 -2.09
CA LYS A 50 15.97 2.15 -1.00
C LYS A 50 16.94 3.20 -1.51
N ARG A 51 17.12 4.27 -0.73
CA ARG A 51 18.16 5.30 -0.98
C ARG A 51 19.58 4.73 -1.09
N SER A 52 19.84 3.58 -0.45
CA SER A 52 21.12 2.86 -0.56
C SER A 52 21.31 2.10 -1.88
N GLY A 53 20.29 2.04 -2.74
CA GLY A 53 20.26 1.23 -3.96
C GLY A 53 19.83 -0.22 -3.73
N VAL A 54 19.63 -0.65 -2.48
CA VAL A 54 19.11 -1.99 -2.16
C VAL A 54 17.64 -2.08 -2.50
N THR A 55 17.24 -3.13 -3.22
CA THR A 55 15.84 -3.43 -3.54
C THR A 55 15.30 -4.49 -2.57
N GLU A 56 14.10 -4.27 -2.06
CA GLU A 56 13.39 -5.23 -1.23
C GLU A 56 11.90 -5.28 -1.56
N PRO A 57 11.18 -6.39 -1.29
CA PRO A 57 9.74 -6.43 -1.50
C PRO A 57 9.02 -5.36 -0.65
N PHE A 58 7.97 -4.77 -1.23
CA PHE A 58 7.06 -3.90 -0.50
C PHE A 58 6.44 -4.66 0.68
N SER A 59 6.29 -3.98 1.82
CA SER A 59 5.77 -4.57 3.05
C SER A 59 4.84 -3.59 3.74
N ARG A 60 3.55 -3.94 3.84
CA ARG A 60 2.55 -3.19 4.62
C ARG A 60 3.00 -3.00 6.07
N GLU A 61 3.62 -4.01 6.67
CA GLU A 61 4.13 -3.94 8.05
C GLU A 61 5.20 -2.85 8.23
N LYS A 62 6.07 -2.65 7.23
CA LYS A 62 7.06 -1.55 7.25
C LYS A 62 6.38 -0.18 7.13
N VAL A 63 5.30 -0.07 6.34
CA VAL A 63 4.48 1.15 6.27
C VAL A 63 3.86 1.44 7.63
N VAL A 64 3.16 0.47 8.23
CA VAL A 64 2.55 0.61 9.57
C VAL A 64 3.60 1.06 10.59
N ARG A 65 4.77 0.41 10.62
CA ARG A 65 5.86 0.77 11.54
C ARG A 65 6.35 2.20 11.32
N GLY A 66 6.48 2.63 10.07
CA GLY A 66 6.91 3.99 9.72
C GLY A 66 5.90 5.06 10.16
N VAL A 67 4.60 4.80 9.96
CA VAL A 67 3.51 5.72 10.29
C VAL A 67 3.23 5.77 11.79
N ARG A 68 3.41 4.66 12.50
CA ARG A 68 3.16 4.56 13.95
C ARG A 68 3.92 5.61 14.76
N ARG A 69 5.13 6.00 14.34
CA ARG A 69 5.89 7.07 15.01
C ARG A 69 5.18 8.42 14.92
N ALA A 70 4.58 8.76 13.77
CA ALA A 70 3.84 10.00 13.61
C ALA A 70 2.54 10.01 14.42
N CYS A 71 1.91 8.84 14.58
CA CYS A 71 0.67 8.64 15.33
C CYS A 71 0.84 8.56 16.87
N GLN A 72 2.05 8.69 17.41
CA GLN A 72 2.28 8.59 18.86
C GLN A 72 1.47 9.63 19.64
N GLY A 73 0.70 9.15 20.64
CA GLY A 73 -0.19 10.00 21.45
C GLY A 73 -1.48 10.45 20.74
N ARG A 74 -1.81 9.86 19.59
CA ARG A 74 -3.07 10.06 18.87
C ARG A 74 -4.03 8.89 19.11
N ALA A 75 -5.32 9.13 18.96
CA ALA A 75 -6.35 8.10 19.06
C ALA A 75 -6.50 7.36 17.72
N VAL A 76 -5.44 6.69 17.28
CA VAL A 76 -5.40 5.91 16.04
C VAL A 76 -5.19 4.45 16.42
N ASP A 77 -6.14 3.59 16.05
CA ASP A 77 -6.08 2.16 16.31
C ASP A 77 -5.29 1.40 15.23
N ASP A 78 -4.97 0.14 15.50
CA ASP A 78 -4.15 -0.67 14.62
C ASP A 78 -4.88 -1.07 13.32
N ASP A 79 -6.20 -1.27 13.35
CA ASP A 79 -6.98 -1.60 12.14
C ASP A 79 -6.97 -0.43 11.15
N SER A 80 -7.11 0.80 11.66
CA SER A 80 -6.95 2.02 10.86
C SER A 80 -5.57 2.12 10.20
N LEU A 81 -4.49 1.74 10.91
CA LEU A 81 -3.14 1.71 10.33
C LEU A 81 -2.99 0.62 9.26
N TYR A 82 -3.62 -0.54 9.43
CA TYR A 82 -3.61 -1.60 8.41
C TYR A 82 -4.37 -1.18 7.14
N LYS A 83 -5.55 -0.56 7.30
CA LYS A 83 -6.31 0.03 6.19
C LYS A 83 -5.52 1.11 5.46
N LEU A 84 -4.84 1.98 6.20
CA LEU A 84 -3.93 2.97 5.62
C LEU A 84 -2.83 2.29 4.80
N ALA A 85 -2.16 1.27 5.33
CA ALA A 85 -1.10 0.57 4.62
C ALA A 85 -1.59 -0.16 3.36
N GLN A 86 -2.84 -0.64 3.37
CA GLN A 86 -3.50 -1.18 2.18
C GLN A 86 -3.72 -0.09 1.12
N LYS A 87 -4.33 1.04 1.49
CA LYS A 87 -4.54 2.18 0.56
C LYS A 87 -3.22 2.68 -0.05
N VAL A 88 -2.14 2.68 0.72
CA VAL A 88 -0.80 3.02 0.24
C VAL A 88 -0.31 2.02 -0.81
N GLU A 89 -0.49 0.71 -0.58
CA GLU A 89 -0.11 -0.29 -1.57
C GLU A 89 -0.91 -0.14 -2.87
N GLU A 90 -2.23 0.05 -2.76
CA GLU A 90 -3.12 0.26 -3.90
C GLU A 90 -2.70 1.50 -4.71
N THR A 91 -2.44 2.62 -4.03
CA THR A 91 -1.95 3.86 -4.66
C THR A 91 -0.64 3.63 -5.41
N VAL A 92 0.30 2.93 -4.79
CA VAL A 92 1.60 2.63 -5.40
C VAL A 92 1.46 1.69 -6.60
N ARG A 93 0.62 0.65 -6.49
CA ARG A 93 0.36 -0.30 -7.58
C ARG A 93 -0.36 0.34 -8.75
N ALA A 94 -1.28 1.27 -8.49
CA ALA A 94 -1.97 2.03 -9.53
C ALA A 94 -1.01 2.84 -10.41
N GLY A 95 0.18 3.19 -9.91
CA GLY A 95 1.25 3.80 -10.68
C GLY A 95 1.89 2.89 -11.75
N GLY A 96 1.53 1.60 -11.80
CA GLY A 96 1.92 0.67 -12.87
C GLY A 96 3.39 0.22 -12.87
N SER A 97 4.18 0.64 -11.87
CA SER A 97 5.61 0.33 -11.78
C SER A 97 5.86 -0.89 -10.89
N ALA A 98 6.68 -1.84 -11.37
CA ALA A 98 7.08 -3.01 -10.59
C ALA A 98 8.11 -2.67 -9.50
N GLU A 99 8.85 -1.58 -9.69
CA GLU A 99 9.82 -1.04 -8.73
C GLU A 99 9.48 0.42 -8.41
N ILE A 100 9.51 0.76 -7.12
CA ILE A 100 9.21 2.11 -6.65
C ILE A 100 10.31 2.63 -5.71
N PRO A 101 10.77 3.89 -5.85
CA PRO A 101 11.67 4.49 -4.88
C PRO A 101 11.03 4.57 -3.49
N SER A 102 11.81 4.35 -2.43
CA SER A 102 11.30 4.44 -1.05
C SER A 102 10.73 5.82 -0.70
N ASN A 103 11.17 6.87 -1.39
CA ASN A 103 10.64 8.22 -1.21
C ASN A 103 9.18 8.33 -1.69
N GLU A 104 8.87 7.75 -2.84
CA GLU A 104 7.53 7.74 -3.41
C GLU A 104 6.55 6.97 -2.51
N VAL A 105 7.00 5.87 -1.88
CA VAL A 105 6.20 5.18 -0.84
C VAL A 105 5.89 6.12 0.33
N GLY A 106 6.87 6.94 0.75
CA GLY A 106 6.68 7.96 1.78
C GLY A 106 5.66 9.02 1.38
N LEU A 107 5.68 9.47 0.13
CA LEU A 107 4.71 10.44 -0.39
C LEU A 107 3.31 9.82 -0.52
N ALA A 108 3.20 8.55 -0.92
CA ALA A 108 1.93 7.84 -1.01
C ALA A 108 1.22 7.66 0.35
N ILE A 109 1.97 7.69 1.46
CA ILE A 109 1.40 7.67 2.83
C ILE A 109 0.64 8.94 3.16
N LEU A 110 1.04 10.09 2.59
CA LEU A 110 0.53 11.40 2.97
C LEU A 110 -0.98 11.54 2.76
N GLY A 111 -1.52 11.05 1.64
CA GLY A 111 -2.96 11.12 1.36
C GLY A 111 -3.78 10.36 2.41
N PRO A 112 -3.65 9.03 2.50
CA PRO A 112 -4.36 8.23 3.50
C PRO A 112 -4.15 8.68 4.95
N LEU A 113 -2.95 9.19 5.29
CA LEU A 113 -2.67 9.68 6.64
C LEU A 113 -3.36 11.03 6.91
N ARG A 114 -3.52 11.87 5.88
CA ARG A 114 -4.25 13.14 5.96
C ARG A 114 -5.70 12.91 6.36
N ASP A 115 -6.33 11.92 5.75
CA ASP A 115 -7.72 11.54 6.04
C ASP A 115 -7.86 10.89 7.42
N LEU A 116 -6.81 10.21 7.89
CA LEU A 116 -6.83 9.50 9.16
C LEU A 116 -6.59 10.43 10.36
N ASP A 117 -5.57 11.29 10.33
CA ASP A 117 -5.26 12.22 11.42
C ASP A 117 -4.38 13.39 10.94
N GLU A 118 -4.92 14.61 10.95
CA GLU A 118 -4.24 15.84 10.49
C GLU A 118 -2.91 16.11 11.24
N VAL A 119 -2.83 15.78 12.54
CA VAL A 119 -1.63 16.03 13.35
C VAL A 119 -0.52 15.02 13.03
N ALA A 120 -0.86 13.74 12.91
CA ALA A 120 0.05 12.70 12.47
C ALA A 120 0.53 12.98 11.04
N TYR A 121 -0.36 13.46 10.17
CA TYR A 121 -0.02 13.94 8.84
C TYR A 121 1.04 15.04 8.89
N LEU A 122 0.84 16.13 9.65
CA LEU A 122 1.82 17.23 9.73
C LEU A 122 3.18 16.75 10.24
N ARG A 123 3.19 15.89 11.26
CA ARG A 123 4.42 15.28 11.79
C ARG A 123 5.14 14.47 10.72
N PHE A 124 4.42 13.66 9.96
CA PHE A 124 4.99 12.84 8.90
C PHE A 124 5.47 13.70 7.71
N ALA A 125 4.64 14.64 7.26
CA ALA A 125 4.93 15.57 6.17
C ALA A 125 6.17 16.41 6.44
N SER A 126 6.38 16.87 7.68
CA SER A 126 7.56 17.67 8.03
C SER A 126 8.89 16.98 7.71
N VAL A 127 8.94 15.64 7.81
CA VAL A 127 10.14 14.87 7.48
C VAL A 127 10.23 14.62 5.97
N TYR A 128 9.14 14.15 5.34
CA TYR A 128 9.18 13.71 3.95
C TYR A 128 9.13 14.85 2.92
N ARG A 129 8.54 16.00 3.28
CA ARG A 129 8.56 17.24 2.50
C ARG A 129 9.65 18.21 2.96
N SER A 130 10.52 17.79 3.91
CA SER A 130 11.67 18.55 4.40
C SER A 130 11.31 19.97 4.88
N PHE A 131 10.32 20.08 5.77
CA PHE A 131 9.94 21.37 6.34
C PHE A 131 11.14 21.97 7.08
N SER A 132 11.38 23.24 6.82
CA SER A 132 12.55 23.97 7.33
C SER A 132 12.16 25.22 8.10
N SER A 133 10.91 25.68 7.99
CA SER A 133 10.45 26.92 8.60
C SER A 133 9.00 26.84 9.09
N ALA A 134 8.58 27.84 9.88
CA ALA A 134 7.19 27.96 10.34
C ALA A 134 6.22 28.18 9.16
N GLU A 135 6.68 28.88 8.12
CA GLU A 135 5.92 29.14 6.89
C GLU A 135 5.59 27.85 6.12
N ASP A 136 6.44 26.82 6.20
CA ASP A 136 6.14 25.50 5.64
C ASP A 136 4.95 24.84 6.35
N PHE A 137 4.90 24.95 7.68
CA PHE A 137 3.74 24.48 8.45
C PHE A 137 2.49 25.29 8.13
N GLU A 138 2.59 26.63 8.04
CA GLU A 138 1.44 27.47 7.71
C GLU A 138 0.84 27.13 6.35
N ARG A 139 1.69 26.90 5.34
CA ARG A 139 1.25 26.46 4.01
C ARG A 139 0.51 25.13 4.09
N GLU A 140 1.10 24.15 4.77
CA GLU A 140 0.49 22.83 4.88
C GLU A 140 -0.81 22.82 5.70
N ILE A 141 -0.89 23.66 6.75
CA ILE A 141 -2.12 23.84 7.53
C ILE A 141 -3.23 24.49 6.68
N LYS A 142 -2.89 25.43 5.79
CA LYS A 142 -3.86 25.99 4.84
C LYS A 142 -4.39 24.91 3.92
N ASP A 143 -3.51 24.09 3.35
CA ASP A 143 -3.90 22.98 2.48
C ASP A 143 -4.79 21.95 3.19
N LEU A 144 -4.51 21.66 4.47
CA LEU A 144 -5.36 20.79 5.31
C LEU A 144 -6.77 21.34 5.51
N ARG A 145 -6.90 22.65 5.72
CA ARG A 145 -8.21 23.28 5.91
C ARG A 145 -9.06 23.18 4.66
N VAL A 146 -8.46 23.43 3.49
CA VAL A 146 -9.14 23.27 2.19
C VAL A 146 -9.57 21.82 1.99
N HIS A 147 -8.66 20.86 2.23
CA HIS A 147 -8.98 19.43 2.12
C HIS A 147 -10.17 19.02 3.00
N ARG A 148 -10.22 19.51 4.24
CA ARG A 148 -11.35 19.23 5.14
C ARG A 148 -12.67 19.81 4.65
N GLU A 149 -12.64 21.01 4.06
CA GLU A 149 -13.82 21.63 3.44
C GLU A 149 -14.30 20.82 2.23
N ASP A 150 -13.37 20.32 1.40
CA ASP A 150 -13.68 19.48 0.25
C ASP A 150 -14.29 18.14 0.66
N VAL A 151 -13.73 17.48 1.68
CA VAL A 151 -14.27 16.23 2.24
C VAL A 151 -15.67 16.45 2.82
N ALA A 152 -15.87 17.50 3.63
CA ALA A 152 -17.17 17.82 4.20
C ALA A 152 -18.22 18.13 3.11
N ALA A 153 -17.81 18.80 2.03
CA ALA A 153 -18.67 19.06 0.88
C ALA A 153 -19.00 17.78 0.09
N ALA A 154 -18.07 16.84 -0.03
CA ALA A 154 -18.31 15.54 -0.68
C ALA A 154 -19.28 14.67 0.12
N GLU A 155 -19.11 14.62 1.44
CA GLU A 155 -20.04 13.92 2.36
C GLU A 155 -21.45 14.52 2.29
N ALA A 156 -21.57 15.85 2.25
CA ALA A 156 -22.85 16.53 2.10
C ALA A 156 -23.54 16.24 0.75
N ARG A 157 -22.77 15.89 -0.29
CA ARG A 157 -23.28 15.48 -1.61
C ARG A 157 -23.63 13.99 -1.69
N GLY A 158 -23.30 13.19 -0.67
CA GLY A 158 -23.51 11.75 -0.66
C GLY A 158 -22.52 10.97 -1.55
N ASP A 159 -21.38 11.57 -1.88
CA ASP A 159 -20.36 11.00 -2.77
C ASP A 159 -19.23 10.30 -1.99
N SER A 160 -19.53 9.78 -0.79
CA SER A 160 -18.54 9.12 0.06
C SER A 160 -17.97 7.90 -0.68
N PRO A 161 -16.64 7.85 -0.93
CA PRO A 161 -16.02 6.67 -1.51
C PRO A 161 -16.08 5.53 -0.50
N GLU A 162 -16.65 4.39 -0.91
CA GLU A 162 -16.63 3.12 -0.16
C GLU A 162 -15.20 2.62 0.11
#